data_AF-A0A932NKL7-F1
#
_entry.id   AF-A0A932NKL7-F1
#
_cell.length_a   1.000
_cell.length_b   1.000
_cell.length_c   1.000
_cell.angle_alpha   90.00
_cell.angle_beta   90.00
_cell.angle_gamma   90.00
#
_symmetry.space_group_name_H-M   'P 1'
#
loop_
_entity.id
_entity.type
_entity.pdbx_description
1 polymer ?
#
loop_
_entity_poly.entity_id
_entity_poly.type
_entity_poly.pdbx_seq_one_letter_code
_entity_poly.pdbx_strand_id
1 'polypeptide(L)'
;MTSALLLAFSLAAPASAARTPVLVAVGTATRTGYEEFSVLGWGDACSVAVRYMRFPPEGAGLRGVPDAFRAGLMSLPPDGDAQVEDWIYSSDKGTGYASENMSRVVEDLRGERRHDRPGTAERLRSAHVADQPGLETLLNSTTVFKSDPPLGGFPERFRFAAVHYAPLGSCALFEFVDPATPRDGLRTKLVRLPEPGVRRARARAHVTNALLLYRNETDLTAAEAELAVASAMDPQYPLARYNHAILLTLHGRFNAAIESLKAAVKHDGAWAEEASRASEFEPLREDPRFKAVLAGAPPPRRRPEPKRPPAASTDAEGEKLAVPRPIRRHY
;
A
#
# COMPACT_ATOMS: atom_id res chain seq x y z
N MET A 1 -69.67 -31.29 16.55
CA MET A 1 -69.68 -31.79 15.15
C MET A 1 -68.42 -31.21 14.50
N THR A 2 -67.29 -31.94 14.59
CA THR A 2 -66.65 -32.71 13.48
C THR A 2 -66.09 -31.77 12.40
N SER A 3 -64.80 -31.73 12.05
CA SER A 3 -63.79 -32.79 12.00
C SER A 3 -62.36 -32.23 12.02
N ALA A 4 -61.46 -32.95 12.66
CA ALA A 4 -60.01 -32.79 12.54
C ALA A 4 -59.50 -33.53 11.29
N LEU A 5 -58.58 -32.92 10.54
CA LEU A 5 -57.87 -33.56 9.44
C LEU A 5 -56.37 -33.62 9.79
N LEU A 6 -55.91 -34.83 10.11
CA LEU A 6 -54.50 -35.19 10.30
C LEU A 6 -53.89 -35.46 8.92
N LEU A 7 -52.84 -34.72 8.54
CA LEU A 7 -51.98 -35.07 7.41
C LEU A 7 -50.65 -35.60 7.94
N ALA A 8 -50.41 -36.89 7.75
CA ALA A 8 -49.15 -37.56 7.99
C ALA A 8 -48.25 -37.37 6.76
N PHE A 9 -47.08 -36.74 6.95
CA PHE A 9 -46.02 -36.71 5.93
C PHE A 9 -44.97 -37.76 6.24
N SER A 10 -44.84 -38.70 5.32
CA SER A 10 -43.90 -39.81 5.32
C SER A 10 -42.46 -39.33 5.15
N LEU A 11 -41.59 -39.74 6.06
CA LEU A 11 -40.13 -39.62 5.96
C LEU A 11 -39.60 -40.59 4.89
N ALA A 12 -39.09 -40.05 3.79
CA ALA A 12 -38.23 -40.78 2.86
C ALA A 12 -36.81 -40.22 2.95
N ALA A 13 -35.91 -40.95 3.60
CA ALA A 13 -34.47 -40.82 3.36
C ALA A 13 -34.13 -41.63 2.11
N PRO A 14 -33.34 -41.08 1.17
CA PRO A 14 -32.11 -41.81 0.85
C PRO A 14 -30.96 -40.93 0.34
N ALA A 15 -29.86 -41.62 0.09
CA ALA A 15 -28.65 -41.22 -0.64
C ALA A 15 -27.59 -40.49 0.20
N SER A 16 -26.82 -41.34 0.91
CA SER A 16 -25.40 -41.17 1.17
C SER A 16 -24.70 -40.53 -0.03
N ALA A 17 -24.46 -39.22 0.06
CA ALA A 17 -23.62 -38.52 -0.89
C ALA A 17 -22.19 -39.06 -0.74
N ALA A 18 -21.78 -39.91 -1.68
CA ALA A 18 -20.38 -40.20 -1.89
C ALA A 18 -19.66 -38.87 -2.11
N ARG A 19 -18.88 -38.44 -1.11
CA ARG A 19 -18.00 -37.28 -1.23
C ARG A 19 -16.95 -37.62 -2.28
N THR A 20 -17.18 -37.21 -3.52
CA THR A 20 -16.10 -37.05 -4.49
C THR A 20 -15.05 -36.15 -3.81
N PRO A 21 -13.77 -36.54 -3.78
CA PRO A 21 -12.74 -35.62 -3.35
C PRO A 21 -12.80 -34.43 -4.30
N VAL A 22 -13.24 -33.29 -3.78
CA VAL A 22 -13.13 -32.03 -4.48
C VAL A 22 -11.63 -31.79 -4.59
N LEU A 23 -11.07 -32.13 -5.74
CA LEU A 23 -9.75 -31.67 -6.13
C LEU A 23 -9.91 -30.15 -6.28
N VAL A 24 -9.63 -29.43 -5.20
CA VAL A 24 -9.54 -27.97 -5.20
C VAL A 24 -8.35 -27.61 -6.08
N ALA A 25 -8.59 -27.52 -7.38
CA ALA A 25 -7.64 -26.98 -8.34
C ALA A 25 -7.59 -25.46 -8.17
N VAL A 26 -6.92 -24.99 -7.11
CA VAL A 26 -6.48 -23.58 -7.02
C VAL A 26 -5.16 -23.50 -7.76
N GLY A 27 -5.27 -23.55 -9.08
CA GLY A 27 -4.17 -23.39 -10.02
C GLY A 27 -3.93 -21.92 -10.37
N THR A 28 -3.65 -21.06 -9.39
CA THR A 28 -2.66 -20.01 -9.67
C THR A 28 -1.34 -20.73 -9.64
N ALA A 29 -0.60 -20.79 -10.75
CA ALA A 29 0.68 -21.48 -10.86
C ALA A 29 1.51 -21.24 -9.60
N THR A 30 1.51 -22.21 -8.67
CA THR A 30 2.33 -22.14 -7.47
C THR A 30 3.75 -22.14 -8.00
N ARG A 31 4.38 -20.96 -8.00
CA ARG A 31 5.80 -20.84 -8.27
C ARG A 31 6.49 -21.79 -7.27
N THR A 32 7.62 -22.37 -7.59
CA THR A 32 8.41 -23.17 -6.64
C THR A 32 9.71 -22.45 -6.40
N GLY A 33 10.32 -22.64 -5.22
CA GLY A 33 11.56 -21.94 -4.88
C GLY A 33 11.40 -20.44 -4.63
N TYR A 34 10.33 -20.04 -3.94
CA TYR A 34 10.05 -18.63 -3.61
C TYR A 34 9.60 -18.49 -2.15
N GLU A 35 9.70 -17.27 -1.64
CA GLU A 35 9.15 -16.87 -0.34
C GLU A 35 7.82 -16.11 -0.52
N GLU A 36 6.89 -16.35 0.41
CA GLU A 36 5.69 -15.54 0.60
C GLU A 36 5.75 -14.84 1.95
N PHE A 37 5.53 -13.53 1.92
CA PHE A 37 5.41 -12.70 3.10
C PHE A 37 4.06 -11.98 3.10
N SER A 38 3.42 -11.88 4.26
CA SER A 38 2.15 -11.20 4.40
C SER A 38 2.01 -10.55 5.77
N VAL A 39 1.63 -9.27 5.78
CA VAL A 39 1.14 -8.60 6.99
C VAL A 39 -0.32 -9.00 7.21
N LEU A 40 -0.60 -9.61 8.36
CA LEU A 40 -1.95 -10.09 8.72
C LEU A 40 -2.81 -8.97 9.29
N GLY A 41 -2.17 -8.04 10.02
CA GLY A 41 -2.76 -6.82 10.58
C GLY A 41 -1.84 -6.20 11.65
N TRP A 42 -2.22 -5.02 12.11
CA TRP A 42 -1.49 -4.25 13.12
C TRP A 42 -2.20 -4.29 14.46
N GLY A 43 -1.41 -4.38 15.54
CA GLY A 43 -1.92 -4.32 16.90
C GLY A 43 -1.97 -2.89 17.44
N ASP A 44 -2.00 -2.77 18.75
CA ASP A 44 -1.69 -1.53 19.45
C ASP A 44 -0.17 -1.28 19.44
N ALA A 45 0.24 -0.01 19.37
CA ALA A 45 1.64 0.42 19.26
C ALA A 45 2.37 -0.07 17.98
N CYS A 46 3.71 -0.13 18.02
CA CYS A 46 4.54 -0.67 16.94
C CYS A 46 4.58 -2.22 17.02
N SER A 47 3.45 -2.88 16.79
CA SER A 47 3.34 -4.33 16.74
C SER A 47 2.55 -4.77 15.50
N VAL A 48 3.06 -5.78 14.80
CA VAL A 48 2.48 -6.29 13.55
C VAL A 48 2.45 -7.81 13.56
N ALA A 49 1.30 -8.37 13.20
CA ALA A 49 1.15 -9.79 12.97
C ALA A 49 1.54 -10.12 11.53
N VAL A 50 2.37 -11.14 11.37
CA VAL A 50 2.96 -11.50 10.07
C VAL A 50 2.90 -12.99 9.83
N ARG A 51 2.89 -13.36 8.55
CA ARG A 51 3.05 -14.73 8.09
C ARG A 51 4.15 -14.77 7.04
N TYR A 52 5.03 -15.75 7.19
CA TYR A 52 6.11 -16.07 6.26
C TYR A 52 6.02 -17.54 5.86
N MET A 53 6.21 -17.83 4.59
CA MET A 53 6.27 -19.19 4.04
C MET A 53 7.38 -19.26 3.00
N ARG A 54 8.13 -20.35 2.99
CA ARG A 54 9.16 -20.66 2.00
C ARG A 54 8.81 -21.95 1.31
N PHE A 55 8.78 -21.94 -0.02
CA PHE A 55 8.41 -23.11 -0.80
C PHE A 55 9.66 -23.79 -1.37
N PRO A 56 9.71 -25.13 -1.38
CA PRO A 56 10.85 -25.87 -1.91
C PRO A 56 11.02 -25.59 -3.41
N PRO A 57 12.25 -25.70 -3.94
CA PRO A 57 12.49 -25.74 -5.38
C PRO A 57 11.69 -26.85 -6.06
N GLU A 58 11.53 -26.73 -7.37
CA GLU A 58 10.89 -27.77 -8.17
C GLU A 58 11.61 -29.12 -7.97
N GLY A 59 10.85 -30.18 -7.69
CA GLY A 59 11.37 -31.52 -7.44
C GLY A 59 11.97 -31.78 -6.04
N ALA A 60 12.10 -30.77 -5.18
CA ALA A 60 12.73 -30.91 -3.85
C ALA A 60 11.73 -31.10 -2.70
N GLY A 61 10.42 -31.11 -2.97
CA GLY A 61 9.39 -31.27 -1.95
C GLY A 61 7.98 -31.39 -2.54
N LEU A 62 6.98 -31.51 -1.67
CA LEU A 62 5.58 -31.54 -2.10
C LEU A 62 5.15 -30.16 -2.61
N ARG A 63 4.60 -30.13 -3.82
CA ARG A 63 4.11 -28.89 -4.44
C ARG A 63 3.06 -28.24 -3.56
N GLY A 64 3.23 -26.94 -3.29
CA GLY A 64 2.30 -26.16 -2.47
C GLY A 64 2.43 -26.37 -0.96
N VAL A 65 3.38 -27.21 -0.51
CA VAL A 65 3.71 -27.37 0.91
C VAL A 65 5.00 -26.60 1.19
N PRO A 66 4.99 -25.62 2.11
CA PRO A 66 6.20 -24.88 2.45
C PRO A 66 7.19 -25.77 3.20
N ASP A 67 8.48 -25.59 2.91
CA ASP A 67 9.60 -26.24 3.60
C ASP A 67 10.18 -25.39 4.75
N ALA A 68 9.69 -24.16 4.91
CA ALA A 68 9.77 -23.41 6.14
C ALA A 68 8.56 -22.47 6.25
N PHE A 69 8.08 -22.23 7.46
CA PHE A 69 6.98 -21.32 7.71
C PHE A 69 7.09 -20.71 9.09
N ARG A 70 6.57 -19.49 9.23
CA ARG A 70 6.47 -18.79 10.51
C ARG A 70 5.20 -17.93 10.53
N ALA A 71 4.50 -17.91 11.63
CA ALA A 71 3.42 -16.96 11.93
C ALA A 71 3.54 -16.51 13.38
N GLY A 72 3.41 -15.21 13.59
CA GLY A 72 3.65 -14.61 14.89
C GLY A 72 3.65 -13.09 14.84
N LEU A 73 4.28 -12.50 15.85
CA LEU A 73 4.33 -11.07 16.06
C LEU A 73 5.75 -10.54 15.86
N MET A 74 5.86 -9.38 15.21
CA MET A 74 7.03 -8.52 15.28
C MET A 74 6.65 -7.25 16.03
N SER A 75 7.41 -6.89 17.07
CA SER A 75 7.11 -5.72 17.89
C SER A 75 8.36 -4.89 18.16
N LEU A 76 8.17 -3.59 18.35
CA LEU A 76 9.22 -2.65 18.75
C LEU A 76 8.81 -2.02 20.09
N PRO A 77 9.43 -2.42 21.22
CA PRO A 77 9.07 -1.94 22.56
C PRO A 77 9.21 -0.42 22.66
N PRO A 78 8.32 0.34 23.33
CA PRO A 78 8.31 1.82 23.33
C PRO A 78 9.67 2.48 23.53
N ASP A 79 10.47 1.99 24.48
CA ASP A 79 11.78 2.51 24.85
C ASP A 79 12.95 1.69 24.27
N GLY A 80 12.65 0.72 23.41
CA GLY A 80 13.62 -0.16 22.77
C GLY A 80 13.80 0.14 21.29
N ASP A 81 15.02 -0.06 20.80
CA ASP A 81 15.42 0.01 19.39
C ASP A 81 15.51 -1.38 18.75
N ALA A 82 15.50 -2.44 19.55
CA ALA A 82 15.51 -3.82 19.08
C ALA A 82 14.09 -4.32 18.76
N GLN A 83 13.92 -4.81 17.53
CA GLN A 83 12.74 -5.60 17.15
C GLN A 83 12.73 -6.92 17.93
N VAL A 84 11.57 -7.25 18.50
CA VAL A 84 11.30 -8.52 19.17
C VAL A 84 10.38 -9.35 18.30
N GLU A 85 10.71 -10.64 18.14
CA GLU A 85 9.92 -11.60 17.36
C GLU A 85 9.34 -12.67 18.30
N ASP A 86 8.02 -12.84 18.27
CA ASP A 86 7.29 -13.89 19.01
C ASP A 86 6.59 -14.82 18.01
N TRP A 87 7.27 -15.91 17.66
CA TRP A 87 6.79 -16.89 16.68
C TRP A 87 5.88 -17.92 17.35
N ILE A 88 4.57 -17.76 17.18
CA ILE A 88 3.54 -18.66 17.73
C ILE A 88 3.57 -20.02 17.03
N TYR A 89 3.81 -20.00 15.71
CA TYR A 89 3.83 -21.22 14.91
C TYR A 89 4.94 -21.13 13.88
N SER A 90 5.92 -22.04 13.98
CA SER A 90 7.09 -22.01 13.11
C SER A 90 7.70 -23.39 12.88
N SER A 91 8.36 -23.54 11.73
CA SER A 91 9.20 -24.67 11.40
C SER A 91 10.21 -24.24 10.34
N ASP A 92 11.51 -24.41 10.60
CA ASP A 92 12.57 -24.09 9.64
C ASP A 92 12.89 -25.23 8.67
N LYS A 93 12.36 -26.43 8.95
CA LYS A 93 12.56 -27.66 8.18
C LYS A 93 11.29 -28.14 7.46
N GLY A 94 10.18 -27.42 7.59
CA GLY A 94 8.91 -27.74 6.94
C GLY A 94 8.19 -28.95 7.54
N THR A 95 8.80 -29.62 8.51
CA THR A 95 8.18 -30.72 9.24
C THR A 95 6.97 -30.22 9.99
N GLY A 96 5.84 -30.93 9.83
CA GLY A 96 4.61 -30.65 10.57
C GLY A 96 3.73 -29.53 9.98
N TYR A 97 3.91 -29.13 8.72
CA TYR A 97 2.98 -28.19 8.09
C TYR A 97 1.57 -28.81 8.00
N ALA A 98 0.60 -28.14 8.63
CA ALA A 98 -0.83 -28.36 8.48
C ALA A 98 -1.50 -26.99 8.27
N SER A 99 -2.21 -26.83 7.15
CA SER A 99 -2.89 -25.58 6.78
C SER A 99 -3.86 -25.12 7.86
N GLU A 100 -4.51 -26.05 8.54
CA GLU A 100 -5.50 -25.79 9.58
C GLU A 100 -4.83 -25.18 10.83
N ASN A 101 -3.61 -25.59 11.15
CA ASN A 101 -2.83 -24.99 12.24
C ASN A 101 -2.48 -23.55 11.92
N MET A 102 -1.99 -23.29 10.70
CA MET A 102 -1.66 -21.94 10.24
C MET A 102 -2.90 -21.03 10.27
N SER A 103 -4.04 -21.50 9.77
CA SER A 103 -5.29 -20.74 9.79
C SER A 103 -5.74 -20.39 11.21
N ARG A 104 -5.70 -21.35 12.15
CA ARG A 104 -6.02 -21.09 13.56
C ARG A 104 -5.12 -20.03 14.20
N VAL A 105 -3.83 -20.06 13.90
CA VAL A 105 -2.87 -19.05 14.40
C VAL A 105 -3.17 -17.67 13.82
N VAL A 106 -3.52 -17.58 12.52
CA VAL A 106 -3.92 -16.32 11.89
C VAL A 106 -5.21 -15.77 12.50
N GLU A 107 -6.18 -16.64 12.80
CA GLU A 107 -7.43 -16.27 13.47
C GLU A 107 -7.18 -15.77 14.90
N ASP A 108 -6.34 -16.46 15.68
CA ASP A 108 -5.92 -16.05 17.03
C ASP A 108 -5.24 -14.68 17.03
N LEU A 109 -4.27 -14.48 16.13
CA LEU A 109 -3.56 -13.21 15.97
C LEU A 109 -4.52 -12.04 15.70
N ARG A 110 -5.52 -12.25 14.84
CA ARG A 110 -6.50 -11.22 14.48
C ARG A 110 -7.54 -11.00 15.59
N GLY A 111 -8.06 -12.08 16.16
CA GLY A 111 -9.15 -12.04 17.13
C GLY A 111 -8.68 -11.74 18.55
N GLU A 112 -8.02 -12.70 19.18
CA GLU A 112 -7.69 -12.64 20.61
C GLU A 112 -6.57 -11.62 20.87
N ARG A 113 -5.56 -11.58 20.01
CA ARG A 113 -4.42 -10.64 20.14
C ARG A 113 -4.64 -9.26 19.53
N ARG A 114 -5.79 -9.05 18.86
CA ARG A 114 -6.23 -7.76 18.29
C ARG A 114 -5.30 -7.17 17.22
N HIS A 115 -4.70 -8.01 16.38
CA HIS A 115 -3.96 -7.58 15.19
C HIS A 115 -4.81 -7.64 13.93
N ASP A 116 -6.00 -7.02 13.99
CA ASP A 116 -6.97 -6.97 12.90
C ASP A 116 -6.94 -5.64 12.13
N ARG A 117 -6.23 -4.62 12.63
CA ARG A 117 -6.24 -3.29 12.03
C ARG A 117 -5.49 -3.30 10.69
N PRO A 118 -6.13 -2.82 9.60
CA PRO A 118 -5.49 -2.77 8.31
C PRO A 118 -4.43 -1.67 8.27
N GLY A 119 -3.22 -2.04 7.88
CA GLY A 119 -2.18 -1.08 7.53
C GLY A 119 -2.31 -0.59 6.10
N THR A 120 -1.35 0.22 5.68
CA THR A 120 -1.21 0.63 4.27
C THR A 120 0.07 0.05 3.72
N ALA A 121 0.02 -0.60 2.56
CA ALA A 121 1.20 -1.16 1.92
C ALA A 121 1.57 -0.33 0.69
N GLU A 122 2.86 -0.10 0.52
CA GLU A 122 3.43 0.42 -0.70
C GLU A 122 4.47 -0.59 -1.19
N ARG A 123 4.24 -1.13 -2.39
CA ARG A 123 5.19 -2.03 -3.04
C ARG A 123 6.01 -1.22 -4.03
N LEU A 124 7.33 -1.24 -3.85
CA LEU A 124 8.26 -0.66 -4.79
C LEU A 124 8.25 -1.49 -6.06
N ARG A 125 8.01 -0.80 -7.17
CA ARG A 125 8.03 -1.40 -8.49
C ARG A 125 9.34 -1.04 -9.15
N SER A 126 9.87 -1.93 -9.97
CA SER A 126 10.93 -1.58 -10.93
C SER A 126 10.36 -0.80 -12.11
N ALA A 127 9.46 0.14 -11.83
CA ALA A 127 8.85 1.00 -12.82
C ALA A 127 9.77 2.20 -13.09
N HIS A 128 9.64 2.75 -14.30
CA HIS A 128 10.32 3.99 -14.63
C HIS A 128 9.83 5.11 -13.70
N VAL A 129 10.78 5.91 -13.21
CA VAL A 129 10.51 7.15 -12.50
C VAL A 129 10.93 8.27 -13.43
N ALA A 130 10.02 9.20 -13.70
CA ALA A 130 10.25 10.30 -14.61
C ALA A 130 11.44 11.17 -14.15
N ASP A 131 12.13 11.77 -15.13
CA ASP A 131 13.35 12.56 -14.92
C ASP A 131 13.08 13.86 -14.14
N GLN A 132 13.10 13.76 -12.81
CA GLN A 132 13.02 14.89 -11.90
C GLN A 132 14.05 14.76 -10.76
N PRO A 133 14.84 15.81 -10.47
CA PRO A 133 15.83 15.78 -9.41
C PRO A 133 15.25 15.32 -8.06
N GLY A 134 15.82 14.23 -7.52
CA GLY A 134 15.47 13.67 -6.21
C GLY A 134 14.18 12.83 -6.15
N LEU A 135 13.40 12.76 -7.23
CA LEU A 135 12.16 12.00 -7.26
C LEU A 135 12.42 10.49 -7.13
N GLU A 136 13.41 9.99 -7.87
CA GLU A 136 13.83 8.58 -7.78
C GLU A 136 14.30 8.23 -6.37
N THR A 137 15.12 9.06 -5.74
CA THR A 137 15.55 8.84 -4.34
C THR A 137 14.36 8.81 -3.38
N LEU A 138 13.36 9.66 -3.57
CA LEU A 138 12.15 9.71 -2.73
C LEU A 138 11.25 8.48 -2.93
N LEU A 139 11.25 7.89 -4.12
CA LEU A 139 10.43 6.74 -4.47
C LEU A 139 11.13 5.38 -4.28
N ASN A 140 12.44 5.28 -4.43
CA ASN A 140 13.14 4.00 -4.48
C ASN A 140 14.14 3.79 -3.35
N SER A 141 14.32 4.77 -2.45
CA SER A 141 15.23 4.68 -1.32
C SER A 141 14.52 4.82 0.02
N THR A 142 15.18 4.34 1.06
CA THR A 142 14.74 4.46 2.44
C THR A 142 15.22 5.73 3.14
N THR A 143 16.07 6.55 2.51
CA THR A 143 16.68 7.75 3.12
C THR A 143 15.64 8.72 3.69
N VAL A 144 14.47 8.80 3.07
CA VAL A 144 13.41 9.76 3.42
C VAL A 144 12.66 9.43 4.70
N PHE A 145 12.80 8.20 5.22
CA PHE A 145 12.08 7.76 6.41
C PHE A 145 12.73 8.22 7.70
N LYS A 146 14.06 8.48 7.69
CA LYS A 146 14.85 8.82 8.89
C LYS A 146 14.49 7.92 10.07
N SER A 147 14.41 6.62 9.83
CA SER A 147 13.78 5.68 10.76
C SER A 147 14.54 5.54 12.08
N ASP A 148 13.82 5.09 13.11
CA ASP A 148 14.41 4.72 14.40
C ASP A 148 13.97 3.30 14.83
N PRO A 149 14.90 2.34 14.99
CA PRO A 149 16.34 2.46 14.73
C PRO A 149 16.65 2.80 13.27
N PRO A 150 17.85 3.32 12.97
CA PRO A 150 18.30 3.46 11.59
C PRO A 150 18.27 2.10 10.89
N LEU A 151 17.89 2.10 9.62
CA LEU A 151 17.98 0.91 8.79
C LEU A 151 19.46 0.51 8.71
N GLY A 152 19.77 -0.70 9.18
CA GLY A 152 21.14 -1.19 9.21
C GLY A 152 21.76 -1.31 7.82
N GLY A 153 23.07 -1.52 7.77
CA GLY A 153 23.82 -1.77 6.54
C GLY A 153 23.53 -3.16 5.98
N PHE A 154 22.34 -3.37 5.41
CA PHE A 154 22.08 -4.55 4.61
C PHE A 154 23.13 -4.63 3.48
N PRO A 155 23.61 -5.84 3.12
CA PRO A 155 24.46 -5.98 1.95
C PRO A 155 23.81 -5.38 0.70
N GLU A 156 24.61 -4.77 -0.19
CA GLU A 156 24.12 -4.07 -1.40
C GLU A 156 23.23 -4.93 -2.32
N ARG A 157 23.30 -6.26 -2.19
CA ARG A 157 22.44 -7.18 -2.94
C ARG A 157 20.96 -7.12 -2.52
N PHE A 158 20.66 -6.69 -1.29
CA PHE A 158 19.29 -6.53 -0.83
C PHE A 158 18.70 -5.24 -1.39
N ARG A 159 17.52 -5.35 -1.97
CA ARG A 159 16.75 -4.22 -2.50
C ARG A 159 15.56 -3.95 -1.63
N PHE A 160 15.28 -2.67 -1.39
CA PHE A 160 14.04 -2.25 -0.76
C PHE A 160 12.86 -2.60 -1.67
N ALA A 161 11.92 -3.39 -1.17
CA ALA A 161 10.86 -4.02 -1.97
C ALA A 161 9.46 -3.50 -1.62
N ALA A 162 9.21 -3.30 -0.33
CA ALA A 162 7.93 -2.78 0.14
C ALA A 162 8.07 -2.11 1.49
N VAL A 163 7.10 -1.25 1.81
CA VAL A 163 6.89 -0.71 3.14
C VAL A 163 5.43 -0.88 3.54
N HIS A 164 5.23 -1.38 4.75
CA HIS A 164 3.91 -1.54 5.36
C HIS A 164 3.79 -0.54 6.50
N TYR A 165 2.97 0.47 6.33
CA TYR A 165 2.69 1.48 7.34
C TYR A 165 1.66 0.98 8.34
N ALA A 166 1.93 1.23 9.62
CA ALA A 166 0.92 1.12 10.66
C ALA A 166 -0.24 2.09 10.38
N PRO A 167 -1.47 1.78 10.82
CA PRO A 167 -2.64 2.65 10.63
C PRO A 167 -2.42 4.09 11.12
N LEU A 168 -1.68 4.24 12.23
CA LEU A 168 -1.35 5.53 12.85
C LEU A 168 -0.16 6.25 12.19
N GLY A 169 0.55 5.60 11.26
CA GLY A 169 1.69 6.18 10.54
C GLY A 169 2.97 6.38 11.37
N SER A 170 2.97 6.00 12.65
CA SER A 170 4.13 6.14 13.56
C SER A 170 5.17 5.02 13.44
N CYS A 171 4.82 3.92 12.77
CA CYS A 171 5.70 2.77 12.59
C CYS A 171 5.52 2.22 11.18
N ALA A 172 6.52 1.52 10.68
CA ALA A 172 6.42 0.77 9.46
C ALA A 172 7.32 -0.47 9.46
N LEU A 173 6.87 -1.51 8.76
CA LEU A 173 7.62 -2.70 8.47
C LEU A 173 8.20 -2.59 7.07
N PHE A 174 9.53 -2.59 6.97
CA PHE A 174 10.26 -2.53 5.72
C PHE A 174 10.55 -3.95 5.24
N GLU A 175 10.32 -4.20 3.97
CA GLU A 175 10.61 -5.45 3.27
C GLU A 175 11.78 -5.23 2.32
N PHE A 176 12.80 -6.08 2.44
CA PHE A 176 13.95 -6.13 1.55
C PHE A 176 14.04 -7.51 0.92
N VAL A 177 14.39 -7.57 -0.36
CA VAL A 177 14.53 -8.82 -1.10
C VAL A 177 15.90 -8.90 -1.76
N ASP A 178 16.52 -10.06 -1.71
CA ASP A 178 17.68 -10.40 -2.53
C ASP A 178 17.18 -11.09 -3.82
N PRO A 179 17.22 -10.38 -4.98
CA PRO A 179 16.72 -10.94 -6.23
C PRO A 179 17.57 -12.12 -6.73
N ALA A 180 18.80 -12.30 -6.23
CA ALA A 180 19.63 -13.44 -6.59
C ALA A 180 19.27 -14.71 -5.82
N THR A 181 18.59 -14.59 -4.67
CA THR A 181 18.19 -15.72 -3.81
C THR A 181 16.72 -15.63 -3.42
N PRO A 182 15.76 -15.78 -4.36
CA PRO A 182 14.33 -15.57 -4.10
C PRO A 182 13.69 -16.52 -3.06
N ARG A 183 14.44 -17.54 -2.60
CA ARG A 183 14.03 -18.49 -1.57
C ARG A 183 14.52 -18.13 -0.15
N ASP A 184 15.57 -17.33 0.00
CA ASP A 184 16.16 -16.98 1.31
C ASP A 184 16.54 -15.49 1.38
N GLY A 185 15.95 -14.72 0.49
CA GLY A 185 16.32 -13.34 0.15
C GLY A 185 15.46 -12.32 0.88
N LEU A 186 14.41 -12.73 1.57
CA LEU A 186 13.55 -11.81 2.31
C LEU A 186 14.20 -11.39 3.63
N ARG A 187 14.26 -10.08 3.87
CA ARG A 187 14.59 -9.50 5.18
C ARG A 187 13.55 -8.46 5.52
N THR A 188 13.16 -8.42 6.78
CA THR A 188 12.20 -7.43 7.27
C THR A 188 12.78 -6.63 8.43
N LYS A 189 12.38 -5.36 8.54
CA LYS A 189 12.77 -4.51 9.66
C LYS A 189 11.60 -3.63 10.08
N LEU A 190 11.16 -3.80 11.32
CA LEU A 190 10.17 -2.93 11.95
C LEU A 190 10.89 -1.72 12.54
N VAL A 191 10.38 -0.53 12.24
CA VAL A 191 10.96 0.75 12.69
C VAL A 191 9.86 1.75 13.06
N ARG A 192 10.24 2.77 13.82
CA ARG A 192 9.47 4.00 14.02
C ARG A 192 9.72 4.98 12.90
N LEU A 193 8.69 5.74 12.58
CA LEU A 193 8.73 6.86 11.65
C LEU A 193 8.59 8.16 12.45
N PRO A 194 9.70 8.86 12.74
CA PRO A 194 9.65 10.10 13.52
C PRO A 194 8.92 11.23 12.78
N GLU A 195 8.86 11.15 11.45
CA GLU A 195 8.14 12.10 10.59
C GLU A 195 6.80 11.51 10.14
N PRO A 196 5.68 11.78 10.83
CA PRO A 196 4.36 11.25 10.44
C PRO A 196 3.92 11.75 9.05
N GLY A 197 4.51 12.85 8.57
CA GLY A 197 4.27 13.40 7.24
C GLY A 197 4.88 12.59 6.10
N VAL A 198 5.75 11.61 6.36
CA VAL A 198 6.48 10.89 5.31
C VAL A 198 5.54 10.17 4.33
N ARG A 199 4.44 9.60 4.81
CA ARG A 199 3.43 8.93 3.96
C ARG A 199 2.82 9.90 2.95
N ARG A 200 2.51 11.12 3.40
CA ARG A 200 1.97 12.18 2.54
C ARG A 200 3.03 12.73 1.58
N ALA A 201 4.27 12.86 2.02
CA ALA A 201 5.38 13.27 1.17
C ALA A 201 5.61 12.27 0.04
N ARG A 202 5.61 10.97 0.33
CA ARG A 202 5.71 9.91 -0.68
C ARG A 202 4.47 9.84 -1.57
N ALA A 203 3.26 10.03 -1.04
CA ALA A 203 2.05 10.07 -1.86
C ALA A 203 2.11 11.24 -2.87
N ARG A 204 2.64 12.39 -2.45
CA ARG A 204 2.93 13.51 -3.34
C ARG A 204 3.96 13.16 -4.42
N ALA A 205 5.02 12.45 -4.06
CA ALA A 205 6.01 11.98 -5.02
C ALA A 205 5.39 11.11 -6.11
N HIS A 206 4.55 10.14 -5.74
CA HIS A 206 3.81 9.32 -6.69
C HIS A 206 2.86 10.14 -7.58
N VAL A 207 2.15 11.13 -7.03
CA VAL A 207 1.33 12.06 -7.84
C VAL A 207 2.21 12.82 -8.83
N THR A 208 3.36 13.32 -8.39
CA THR A 208 4.28 14.04 -9.27
C THR A 208 4.80 13.14 -10.39
N ASN A 209 5.23 11.92 -10.06
CA ASN A 209 5.68 10.94 -11.04
C ASN A 209 4.57 10.62 -12.05
N ALA A 210 3.36 10.35 -11.58
CA ALA A 210 2.21 10.09 -12.44
C ALA A 210 1.92 11.23 -13.43
N LEU A 211 1.96 12.48 -12.95
CA LEU A 211 1.70 13.64 -13.80
C LEU A 211 2.79 13.85 -14.86
N LEU A 212 4.04 13.50 -14.55
CA LEU A 212 5.14 13.53 -15.53
C LEU A 212 4.99 12.42 -16.57
N LEU A 213 4.72 11.18 -16.13
CA LEU A 213 4.45 10.05 -17.01
C LEU A 213 3.28 10.33 -17.96
N TYR A 214 2.20 10.94 -17.45
CA TYR A 214 1.05 11.34 -18.25
C TYR A 214 1.39 12.40 -19.30
N ARG A 215 2.11 13.47 -18.92
CA ARG A 215 2.34 14.63 -19.78
C ARG A 215 3.47 14.46 -20.78
N ASN A 216 4.54 13.79 -20.39
CA ASN A 216 5.78 13.75 -21.17
C ASN A 216 5.92 12.47 -21.98
N GLU A 217 5.46 11.34 -21.42
CA GLU A 217 5.71 10.01 -21.97
C GLU A 217 4.44 9.37 -22.53
N THR A 218 3.26 9.93 -22.21
CA THR A 218 1.94 9.40 -22.57
C THR A 218 1.68 7.97 -22.06
N ASP A 219 2.43 7.52 -21.04
CA ASP A 219 2.20 6.23 -20.39
C ASP A 219 1.09 6.34 -19.35
N LEU A 220 -0.14 6.28 -19.84
CA LEU A 220 -1.35 6.31 -19.02
C LEU A 220 -1.39 5.18 -17.98
N THR A 221 -0.87 4.00 -18.32
CA THR A 221 -0.95 2.82 -17.45
C THR A 221 0.01 2.97 -16.27
N ALA A 222 1.25 3.40 -16.52
CA ALA A 222 2.21 3.66 -15.46
C ALA A 222 1.73 4.82 -14.57
N ALA A 223 1.21 5.89 -15.17
CA ALA A 223 0.66 7.03 -14.45
C ALA A 223 -0.54 6.65 -13.56
N GLU A 224 -1.48 5.82 -14.05
CA GLU A 224 -2.60 5.33 -13.24
C GLU A 224 -2.10 4.53 -12.04
N ALA A 225 -1.13 3.64 -12.27
CA ALA A 225 -0.60 2.80 -11.22
C ALA A 225 0.14 3.61 -10.13
N GLU A 226 0.83 4.69 -10.49
CA GLU A 226 1.41 5.63 -9.53
C GLU A 226 0.32 6.35 -8.71
N LEU A 227 -0.78 6.78 -9.34
CA LEU A 227 -1.89 7.42 -8.63
C LEU A 227 -2.69 6.45 -7.75
N ALA A 228 -2.77 5.19 -8.13
CA ALA A 228 -3.35 4.14 -7.31
C ALA A 228 -2.55 3.97 -6.02
N VAL A 229 -1.21 3.94 -6.11
CA VAL A 229 -0.31 3.90 -4.96
C VAL A 229 -0.48 5.16 -4.10
N ALA A 230 -0.44 6.35 -4.70
CA ALA A 230 -0.62 7.62 -3.97
C ALA A 230 -1.96 7.68 -3.21
N SER A 231 -3.05 7.26 -3.86
CA SER A 231 -4.42 7.26 -3.30
C SER A 231 -4.61 6.25 -2.18
N ALA A 232 -3.89 5.13 -2.23
CA ALA A 232 -3.87 4.12 -1.17
C ALA A 232 -3.05 4.60 0.03
N MET A 233 -1.90 5.22 -0.24
CA MET A 233 -1.00 5.76 0.78
C MET A 233 -1.63 6.88 1.60
N ASP A 234 -2.18 7.92 0.95
CA ASP A 234 -2.90 8.97 1.67
C ASP A 234 -4.33 9.05 1.12
N PRO A 235 -5.28 8.27 1.69
CA PRO A 235 -6.68 8.30 1.28
C PRO A 235 -7.33 9.68 1.40
N GLN A 236 -6.77 10.56 2.25
CA GLN A 236 -7.25 11.91 2.47
C GLN A 236 -6.52 12.94 1.58
N TYR A 237 -5.68 12.51 0.64
CA TYR A 237 -5.00 13.40 -0.29
C TYR A 237 -5.85 13.66 -1.54
N PRO A 238 -6.57 14.80 -1.62
CA PRO A 238 -7.62 14.96 -2.63
C PRO A 238 -7.04 15.07 -4.04
N LEU A 239 -5.83 15.65 -4.16
CA LEU A 239 -5.11 15.77 -5.42
C LEU A 239 -4.80 14.39 -6.04
N ALA A 240 -4.37 13.41 -5.23
CA ALA A 240 -4.12 12.06 -5.72
C ALA A 240 -5.41 11.41 -6.24
N ARG A 241 -6.50 11.51 -5.46
CA ARG A 241 -7.83 10.97 -5.80
C ARG A 241 -8.42 11.61 -7.06
N TYR A 242 -8.28 12.92 -7.20
CA TYR A 242 -8.74 13.68 -8.37
C TYR A 242 -8.01 13.25 -9.64
N ASN A 243 -6.67 13.27 -9.63
CA ASN A 243 -5.89 12.85 -10.79
C ASN A 243 -6.13 11.36 -11.12
N HIS A 244 -6.32 10.51 -10.10
CA HIS A 244 -6.66 9.10 -10.33
C HIS A 244 -8.01 8.96 -11.03
N ALA A 245 -9.00 9.79 -10.68
CA ALA A 245 -10.29 9.81 -11.36
C ALA A 245 -10.17 10.20 -12.84
N ILE A 246 -9.28 11.15 -13.16
CA ILE A 246 -8.96 11.52 -14.55
C ILE A 246 -8.45 10.28 -15.31
N LEU A 247 -7.38 9.64 -14.83
CA LEU A 247 -6.79 8.49 -15.54
C LEU A 247 -7.74 7.30 -15.63
N LEU A 248 -8.53 7.04 -14.59
CA LEU A 248 -9.59 6.02 -14.63
C LEU A 248 -10.65 6.32 -15.70
N THR A 249 -10.99 7.60 -15.90
CA THR A 249 -11.93 8.00 -16.96
C THR A 249 -11.35 7.80 -18.34
N LEU A 250 -10.08 8.17 -18.53
CA LEU A 250 -9.35 7.94 -19.79
C LEU A 250 -9.23 6.45 -20.12
N HIS A 251 -9.15 5.57 -19.11
CA HIS A 251 -9.20 4.11 -19.26
C HIS A 251 -10.61 3.52 -19.40
N GLY A 252 -11.67 4.35 -19.43
CA GLY A 252 -13.05 3.89 -19.52
C GLY A 252 -13.59 3.22 -18.24
N ARG A 253 -12.85 3.30 -17.12
CA ARG A 253 -13.23 2.72 -15.82
C ARG A 253 -14.11 3.67 -15.02
N PHE A 254 -15.24 4.05 -15.61
CA PHE A 254 -16.16 5.09 -15.14
C PHE A 254 -16.65 4.91 -13.70
N ASN A 255 -17.00 3.68 -13.30
CA ASN A 255 -17.44 3.42 -11.92
C ASN A 255 -16.35 3.75 -10.89
N ALA A 256 -15.10 3.35 -11.16
CA ALA A 256 -13.98 3.64 -10.27
C ALA A 256 -13.60 5.13 -10.30
N ALA A 257 -13.69 5.77 -11.47
CA ALA A 257 -13.44 7.20 -11.62
C ALA A 257 -14.38 8.04 -10.75
N ILE A 258 -15.68 7.74 -10.78
CA ILE A 258 -16.70 8.44 -9.99
C ILE A 258 -16.43 8.28 -8.48
N GLU A 259 -16.11 7.07 -8.02
CA GLU A 259 -15.78 6.85 -6.60
C GLU A 259 -14.49 7.58 -6.17
N SER A 260 -13.47 7.62 -7.03
CA SER A 260 -12.25 8.36 -6.74
C SER A 260 -12.50 9.88 -6.72
N LEU A 261 -13.29 10.41 -7.66
CA LEU A 261 -13.66 11.83 -7.67
C LEU A 261 -14.50 12.20 -6.44
N LYS A 262 -15.48 11.37 -6.09
CA LYS A 262 -16.30 11.54 -4.89
C LYS A 262 -15.44 11.62 -3.62
N ALA A 263 -14.40 10.79 -3.51
CA ALA A 263 -13.45 10.88 -2.41
C ALA A 263 -12.68 12.21 -2.40
N ALA A 264 -12.24 12.71 -3.57
CA ALA A 264 -11.59 14.02 -3.67
C ALA A 264 -12.52 15.18 -3.27
N VAL A 265 -13.72 15.22 -3.84
CA VAL A 265 -14.74 16.26 -3.61
C VAL A 265 -15.20 16.31 -2.15
N LYS A 266 -15.33 15.15 -1.50
CA LYS A 266 -15.67 15.07 -0.07
C LYS A 266 -14.69 15.87 0.80
N HIS A 267 -13.42 15.93 0.41
CA HIS A 267 -12.41 16.67 1.16
C HIS A 267 -12.36 18.15 0.79
N ASP A 268 -12.53 18.50 -0.49
CA ASP A 268 -12.48 19.88 -0.95
C ASP A 268 -13.37 20.08 -2.19
N GLY A 269 -14.36 20.98 -2.09
CA GLY A 269 -15.31 21.29 -3.15
C GLY A 269 -14.70 21.85 -4.42
N ALA A 270 -13.49 22.42 -4.34
CA ALA A 270 -12.75 22.91 -5.50
C ALA A 270 -12.56 21.83 -6.59
N TRP A 271 -12.49 20.55 -6.20
CA TRP A 271 -12.35 19.45 -7.15
C TRP A 271 -13.62 19.17 -7.95
N ALA A 272 -14.80 19.56 -7.46
CA ALA A 272 -16.03 19.46 -8.24
C ALA A 272 -16.08 20.54 -9.32
N GLU A 273 -15.68 21.77 -8.97
CA GLU A 273 -15.55 22.86 -9.94
C GLU A 273 -14.53 22.50 -11.03
N GLU A 274 -13.37 21.99 -10.63
CA GLU A 274 -12.33 21.56 -11.57
C GLU A 274 -12.82 20.42 -12.46
N ALA A 275 -13.43 19.38 -11.89
CA ALA A 275 -13.97 18.25 -12.64
C ALA A 275 -15.07 18.66 -13.63
N SER A 276 -15.89 19.67 -13.30
CA SER A 276 -16.95 20.16 -14.20
C SER A 276 -16.40 20.79 -15.49
N ARG A 277 -15.16 21.29 -15.46
CA ARG A 277 -14.49 21.97 -16.57
C ARG A 277 -13.48 21.09 -17.31
N ALA A 278 -12.95 20.06 -16.65
CA ALA A 278 -11.97 19.16 -17.21
C ALA A 278 -12.58 18.34 -18.38
N SER A 279 -11.91 18.36 -19.53
CA SER A 279 -12.36 17.67 -20.74
C SER A 279 -12.24 16.15 -20.61
N GLU A 280 -11.37 15.66 -19.72
CA GLU A 280 -11.18 14.24 -19.46
C GLU A 280 -12.44 13.58 -18.89
N PHE A 281 -13.34 14.36 -18.27
CA PHE A 281 -14.63 13.90 -17.77
C PHE A 281 -15.80 14.06 -18.76
N GLU A 282 -15.55 14.46 -20.02
CA GLU A 282 -16.60 14.54 -21.04
C GLU A 282 -17.47 13.27 -21.13
N PRO A 283 -16.90 12.04 -21.13
CA PRO A 283 -17.69 10.82 -21.20
C PRO A 283 -18.63 10.61 -19.99
N LEU A 284 -18.36 11.27 -18.86
CA LEU A 284 -19.15 11.16 -17.63
C LEU A 284 -20.14 12.31 -17.45
N ARG A 285 -20.12 13.34 -18.31
CA ARG A 285 -20.88 14.57 -18.08
C ARG A 285 -22.38 14.34 -17.99
N GLU A 286 -22.90 13.35 -18.73
CA GLU A 286 -24.30 12.95 -18.70
C GLU A 286 -24.63 11.86 -17.67
N ASP A 287 -23.64 11.26 -17.01
CA ASP A 287 -23.87 10.23 -15.99
C ASP A 287 -24.53 10.88 -14.74
N PRO A 288 -25.72 10.42 -14.32
CA PRO A 288 -26.42 11.03 -13.19
C PRO A 288 -25.64 10.92 -11.87
N ARG A 289 -24.78 9.90 -11.72
CA ARG A 289 -23.95 9.72 -10.53
C ARG A 289 -22.82 10.73 -10.50
N PHE A 290 -22.22 11.06 -11.65
CA PHE A 290 -21.23 12.13 -11.76
C PHE A 290 -21.87 13.49 -11.43
N LYS A 291 -23.02 13.81 -12.03
CA LYS A 291 -23.80 15.02 -11.70
C LYS A 291 -24.11 15.13 -10.21
N ALA A 292 -24.50 14.02 -9.57
CA ALA A 292 -24.75 13.97 -8.13
C ALA A 292 -23.50 14.25 -7.28
N VAL A 293 -22.31 13.77 -7.69
CA VAL A 293 -21.06 14.09 -7.00
C VAL A 293 -20.75 15.59 -7.08
N LEU A 294 -20.97 16.21 -8.24
CA LEU A 294 -20.73 17.66 -8.42
C LEU A 294 -21.73 18.51 -7.62
N ALA A 295 -23.02 18.16 -7.68
CA ALA A 295 -24.08 18.89 -6.98
C ALA A 295 -23.99 18.76 -5.45
N GLY A 296 -23.48 17.64 -4.95
CA GLY A 296 -23.28 17.38 -3.52
C GLY A 296 -21.97 17.91 -2.95
N ALA A 297 -21.20 18.68 -3.72
CA ALA A 297 -19.89 19.16 -3.29
C ALA A 297 -20.01 20.16 -2.11
N PRO A 298 -19.16 20.05 -1.08
CA PRO A 298 -19.06 21.10 -0.06
C PRO A 298 -18.53 22.39 -0.70
N PRO A 299 -18.62 23.56 -0.03
CA PRO A 299 -17.95 24.76 -0.53
C PRO A 299 -16.43 24.52 -0.67
N PRO A 300 -15.78 25.07 -1.71
CA PRO A 300 -14.33 25.03 -1.84
C PRO A 300 -13.64 25.49 -0.56
N ARG A 301 -12.64 24.74 -0.09
CA ARG A 301 -11.84 25.23 1.03
C ARG A 301 -11.09 26.45 0.56
N ARG A 302 -11.34 27.60 1.19
CA ARG A 302 -10.53 28.80 0.95
C ARG A 302 -9.07 28.42 1.21
N ARG A 303 -8.25 28.43 0.16
CA ARG A 303 -6.81 28.37 0.37
C ARG A 303 -6.47 29.55 1.25
N PRO A 304 -5.76 29.37 2.38
CA PRO A 304 -5.24 30.49 3.12
C PRO A 304 -4.50 31.35 2.11
N GLU A 305 -4.89 32.62 1.97
CA GLU A 305 -4.12 33.54 1.14
C GLU A 305 -2.67 33.40 1.62
N PRO A 306 -1.72 33.14 0.69
CA PRO A 306 -0.34 33.03 1.09
C PRO A 306 -0.04 34.30 1.87
N LYS A 307 0.31 34.16 3.16
CA LYS A 307 0.66 35.31 3.99
C LYS A 307 1.67 36.09 3.18
N ARG A 308 1.28 37.28 2.74
CA ARG A 308 2.18 38.15 1.98
C ARG A 308 3.45 38.19 2.82
N PRO A 309 4.62 37.78 2.29
CA PRO A 309 5.84 37.84 3.07
C PRO A 309 5.90 39.26 3.65
N PRO A 310 6.24 39.41 4.94
CA PRO A 310 6.34 40.74 5.53
C PRO A 310 7.15 41.59 4.56
N ALA A 311 6.61 42.75 4.19
CA ALA A 311 7.24 43.63 3.21
C ALA A 311 8.72 43.71 3.59
N ALA A 312 9.60 43.28 2.68
CA ALA A 312 11.02 43.22 2.95
C ALA A 312 11.42 44.57 3.54
N SER A 313 11.83 44.58 4.81
CA SER A 313 12.21 45.82 5.49
C SER A 313 13.32 46.43 4.66
N THR A 314 13.10 47.64 4.17
CA THR A 314 14.05 48.41 3.36
C THR A 314 15.29 48.87 4.15
N ASP A 315 15.47 48.39 5.38
CA ASP A 315 16.49 48.84 6.32
C ASP A 315 17.80 48.02 6.25
N ALA A 316 17.97 47.17 5.23
CA ALA A 316 19.25 46.52 4.98
C ALA A 316 20.19 47.47 4.19
N GLU A 317 20.75 48.46 4.90
CA GLU A 317 21.94 49.19 4.44
C GLU A 317 23.10 48.20 4.22
N GLY A 318 23.39 47.93 2.95
CA GLY A 318 24.75 47.84 2.40
C GLY A 318 25.78 46.94 3.09
N GLU A 319 25.61 45.62 3.06
CA GLU A 319 26.77 44.71 3.07
C GLU A 319 26.99 44.16 1.65
N LYS A 320 27.99 44.71 0.96
CA LYS A 320 28.42 44.29 -0.38
C LYS A 320 28.95 42.85 -0.31
N LEU A 321 28.10 41.85 -0.52
CA LEU A 321 28.58 40.50 -0.81
C LEU A 321 29.36 40.51 -2.13
N ALA A 322 30.66 40.23 -2.04
CA ALA A 322 31.53 40.05 -3.19
C ALA A 322 31.00 38.90 -4.07
N VAL A 323 30.69 39.21 -5.33
CA VAL A 323 30.30 38.23 -6.34
C VAL A 323 31.50 37.32 -6.61
N PRO A 324 31.43 35.99 -6.34
CA PRO A 324 32.51 35.08 -6.68
C PRO A 324 32.66 35.00 -8.20
N ARG A 325 33.90 35.12 -8.69
CA ARG A 325 34.23 35.05 -10.12
C ARG A 325 33.85 33.68 -10.70
N PRO A 326 33.35 33.62 -11.95
CA PRO A 326 33.00 32.37 -12.60
C PRO A 326 34.24 31.49 -12.80
N ILE A 327 34.14 30.23 -12.36
CA ILE A 327 35.13 29.18 -12.60
C ILE A 327 35.10 28.87 -14.10
N ARG A 328 36.18 29.21 -14.82
CA ARG A 328 36.39 28.77 -16.20
C ARG A 328 36.57 27.26 -16.21
N ARG A 329 35.63 26.53 -16.82
CA ARG A 329 35.85 25.14 -17.22
C ARG A 329 36.68 25.15 -18.50
N HIS A 330 37.88 24.58 -18.42
CA HIS A 330 38.64 24.20 -19.61
C HIS A 330 38.03 22.89 -20.14
N TYR A 331 37.53 22.94 -21.37
CA TYR A 331 37.34 21.75 -22.20
C TYR A 331 38.66 21.41 -22.88
#